data_AF-A0A526ZCB7-F1
#
_entry.id   AF-A0A526ZCB7-F1
#
_cell.length_a   1.000
_cell.length_b   1.000
_cell.length_c   1.000
_cell.angle_alpha   90.00
_cell.angle_beta   90.00
_cell.angle_gamma   90.00
#
_symmetry.space_group_name_H-M   'P 1'
#
loop_
_entity.id
_entity.type
_entity.pdbx_description
1 polymer ?
#
loop_
_entity_poly.entity_id
_entity_poly.type
_entity_poly.pdbx_seq_one_letter_code
_entity_poly.pdbx_strand_id
1 'polypeptide(L)'
;MIRQRTRDYCVVPVNENGRTQWAKVSREDYEQVSQYSWSVLRSSPLRAYASGVLEGRRVLMHRLVRNAPPNLMVDHANGDTLDNRRLNLRLATPKENARNSRRHRDGVSGFKGVSKGLNGKWAAKINNQFIGQYVTAEIAAVVYNDEARRRFGEWANVNEFSPEQEAELRLRRNEARRTKMSQFAGVSFRPGCVDPWRAERRINGVVFRQGPFRTEEDAALAADNILLRERATGFRLNFPDWPRLRIRHRTKPPGSVVAGFYEMVFPPHLVSKTPPPTPISDAQ
;
A
#
# COMPACT_ATOMS: atom_id res chain seq x y z
N MET A 1 37.06 18.01 -10.32
CA MET A 1 37.67 17.02 -9.41
C MET A 1 36.65 15.95 -9.06
N ILE A 2 36.84 14.75 -9.58
CA ILE A 2 36.01 13.58 -9.26
C ILE A 2 36.38 13.17 -7.83
N ARG A 3 35.51 13.43 -6.86
CA ARG A 3 35.67 12.90 -5.50
C ARG A 3 35.65 11.38 -5.61
N GLN A 4 36.82 10.74 -5.50
CA GLN A 4 36.91 9.32 -5.25
C GLN A 4 36.14 9.07 -3.94
N ARG A 5 34.94 8.46 -4.04
CA ARG A 5 34.21 7.98 -2.87
C ARG A 5 35.10 6.94 -2.20
N THR A 6 35.83 7.33 -1.16
CA THR A 6 36.42 6.40 -0.21
C THR A 6 35.30 5.49 0.26
N ARG A 7 35.41 4.17 0.02
CA ARG A 7 34.42 3.22 0.53
C ARG A 7 34.33 3.38 2.06
N ASP A 8 33.12 3.58 2.58
CA ASP A 8 32.84 3.76 4.02
C ASP A 8 32.96 2.44 4.83
N TYR A 9 33.63 1.44 4.28
CA TYR A 9 33.75 0.11 4.87
C TYR A 9 35.06 -0.56 4.45
N CYS A 10 35.53 -1.47 5.29
CA CYS A 10 36.62 -2.38 5.00
C CYS A 10 36.08 -3.75 4.59
N VAL A 11 36.93 -4.57 3.97
CA VAL A 11 36.61 -5.96 3.65
C VAL A 11 37.52 -6.91 4.41
N VAL A 12 36.96 -8.01 4.91
CA VAL A 12 37.68 -9.05 5.65
C VAL A 12 37.52 -10.37 4.88
N PRO A 13 38.61 -11.12 4.63
CA PRO A 13 38.53 -12.40 3.95
C PRO A 13 37.80 -13.43 4.82
N VAL A 14 36.94 -14.23 4.20
CA VAL A 14 36.21 -15.33 4.83
C VAL A 14 36.40 -16.58 3.97
N ASN A 15 36.95 -17.65 4.56
CA ASN A 15 37.16 -18.90 3.86
C ASN A 15 35.85 -19.66 3.64
N GLU A 16 35.61 -20.12 2.42
CA GLU A 16 34.56 -21.07 2.10
C GLU A 16 35.15 -22.22 1.29
N ASN A 17 35.40 -23.34 1.94
CA ASN A 17 35.88 -24.58 1.31
C ASN A 17 37.12 -24.34 0.41
N GLY A 18 38.08 -23.54 0.90
CA GLY A 18 39.31 -23.22 0.15
C GLY A 18 39.18 -22.06 -0.83
N ARG A 19 38.00 -21.43 -0.97
CA ARG A 19 37.81 -20.18 -1.71
C ARG A 19 37.70 -19.00 -0.76
N THR A 20 38.13 -17.83 -1.19
CA THR A 20 37.99 -16.59 -0.39
C THR A 20 36.74 -15.84 -0.81
N GLN A 21 35.83 -15.65 0.15
CA GLN A 21 34.76 -14.64 0.10
C GLN A 21 35.17 -13.40 0.89
N TRP A 22 34.42 -12.31 0.72
CA TRP A 22 34.70 -11.02 1.37
C TRP A 22 33.50 -10.55 2.17
N ALA A 23 33.69 -10.39 3.48
CA ALA A 23 32.70 -9.76 4.36
C ALA A 23 32.96 -8.25 4.44
N LYS A 24 31.90 -7.44 4.43
CA LYS A 24 31.99 -5.99 4.64
C LYS A 24 31.91 -5.69 6.13
N VAL A 25 32.75 -4.79 6.63
CA VAL A 25 32.81 -4.39 8.04
C VAL A 25 32.97 -2.87 8.12
N SER A 26 32.36 -2.23 9.11
CA SER A 26 32.57 -0.80 9.36
C SER A 26 34.04 -0.51 9.69
N ARG A 27 34.54 0.69 9.39
CA ARG A 27 35.95 1.02 9.61
C ARG A 27 36.34 0.90 11.08
N GLU A 28 35.47 1.34 11.99
CA GLU A 28 35.68 1.29 13.43
C GLU A 28 35.77 -0.12 14.02
N ASP A 29 35.26 -1.14 13.32
CA ASP A 29 35.30 -2.53 13.79
C ASP A 29 36.40 -3.35 13.09
N TYR A 30 37.04 -2.80 12.06
CA TYR A 30 37.97 -3.54 11.21
C TYR A 30 39.21 -4.05 11.98
N GLU A 31 39.79 -3.22 12.84
CA GLU A 31 40.98 -3.59 13.62
C GLU A 31 40.70 -4.76 14.57
N GLN A 32 39.51 -4.80 15.18
CA GLN A 32 39.12 -5.92 16.04
C GLN A 32 38.82 -7.17 15.22
N VAL A 33 38.05 -7.03 14.14
CA VAL A 33 37.59 -8.18 13.35
C VAL A 33 38.72 -8.84 12.56
N SER A 34 39.69 -8.07 12.08
CA SER A 34 40.80 -8.56 11.25
C SER A 34 41.84 -9.39 12.02
N GLN A 35 41.80 -9.40 13.35
CA GLN A 35 42.66 -10.24 14.20
C GLN A 35 42.32 -11.73 14.15
N TYR A 36 41.15 -12.08 13.60
CA TYR A 36 40.64 -13.43 13.61
C TYR A 36 40.53 -14.02 12.20
N SER A 37 40.70 -15.34 12.12
CA SER A 37 40.41 -16.11 10.91
C SER A 37 38.93 -16.45 10.84
N TRP A 38 38.32 -16.14 9.70
CA TRP A 38 36.88 -16.34 9.48
C TRP A 38 36.63 -17.39 8.41
N SER A 39 35.59 -18.20 8.63
CA SER A 39 35.07 -19.17 7.69
C SER A 39 33.55 -19.05 7.57
N VAL A 40 33.02 -19.42 6.41
CA VAL A 40 31.58 -19.41 6.13
C VAL A 40 30.89 -20.54 6.90
N LEU A 41 29.91 -20.17 7.70
CA LEU A 41 28.94 -21.07 8.32
C LEU A 41 27.60 -20.96 7.59
N ARG A 42 27.20 -22.02 6.89
CA ARG A 42 25.91 -22.10 6.23
C ARG A 42 24.83 -22.52 7.22
N SER A 43 23.81 -21.68 7.39
CA SER A 43 22.61 -21.99 8.17
C SER A 43 21.46 -22.47 7.28
N SER A 44 21.48 -22.11 5.99
CA SER A 44 20.56 -22.59 4.97
C SER A 44 21.21 -22.42 3.59
N PRO A 45 20.60 -22.94 2.49
CA PRO A 45 21.11 -22.70 1.14
C PRO A 45 21.27 -21.21 0.79
N LEU A 46 20.47 -20.34 1.43
CA LEU A 46 20.42 -18.90 1.17
C LEU A 46 21.10 -18.04 2.25
N ARG A 47 21.61 -18.63 3.34
CA ARG A 47 22.19 -17.88 4.47
C ARG A 47 23.55 -18.44 4.87
N ALA A 48 24.56 -17.57 4.78
CA ALA A 48 25.98 -17.88 5.02
C ALA A 48 26.59 -16.80 5.92
N TYR A 49 26.90 -17.15 7.15
CA TYR A 49 27.44 -16.23 8.15
C TYR A 49 28.96 -16.36 8.23
N ALA A 50 29.67 -15.26 8.44
CA ALA A 50 31.07 -15.33 8.83
C ALA A 50 31.18 -15.79 10.29
N SER A 51 31.93 -16.87 10.53
CA SER A 51 32.17 -17.46 11.85
C SER A 51 33.66 -17.70 12.09
N GLY A 52 34.11 -17.50 13.32
CA GLY A 52 35.49 -17.69 13.73
C GLY A 52 35.55 -18.36 15.11
N VAL A 53 36.76 -18.61 15.61
CA VAL A 53 36.99 -19.14 16.95
C VAL A 53 37.75 -18.11 17.77
N LEU A 54 37.15 -17.66 18.86
CA LEU A 54 37.75 -16.76 19.86
C LEU A 54 37.82 -17.53 21.18
N GLU A 55 39.02 -17.64 21.77
CA GLU A 55 39.24 -18.32 23.06
C GLU A 55 38.62 -19.74 23.11
N GLY A 56 38.77 -20.50 22.03
CA GLY A 56 38.22 -21.86 21.90
C GLY A 56 36.71 -21.92 21.67
N ARG A 57 36.00 -20.79 21.61
CA ARG A 57 34.55 -20.72 21.37
C ARG A 57 34.24 -20.19 19.98
N ARG A 58 33.24 -20.80 19.33
CA ARG A 58 32.74 -20.31 18.04
C ARG A 58 32.00 -18.99 18.23
N VAL A 59 32.37 -17.98 17.45
CA VAL A 59 31.73 -16.66 17.45
C VAL A 59 31.33 -16.27 16.02
N LEU A 60 30.19 -15.59 15.88
CA LEU A 60 29.74 -15.05 14.60
C LEU A 60 30.17 -13.60 14.47
N MET A 61 30.68 -13.19 13.31
CA MET A 61 31.24 -11.84 13.07
C MET A 61 30.24 -10.73 13.43
N HIS A 62 29.00 -10.84 12.93
CA HIS A 62 27.92 -9.89 13.25
C HIS A 62 27.63 -9.76 14.75
N ARG A 63 27.80 -10.84 15.54
CA ARG A 63 27.62 -10.79 17.00
C ARG A 63 28.79 -10.10 17.71
N LEU A 64 30.01 -10.33 17.24
CA LEU A 64 31.21 -9.65 17.72
C LEU A 64 31.09 -8.13 17.48
N VAL A 65 30.80 -7.72 16.25
CA VAL A 65 30.65 -6.30 15.86
C VAL A 65 29.61 -5.55 16.68
N ARG A 66 28.48 -6.21 17.01
CA ARG A 66 27.41 -5.59 17.82
C ARG A 66 27.55 -5.78 19.31
N ASN A 67 28.58 -6.50 19.78
CA ASN A 67 28.72 -6.93 21.17
C ASN A 67 27.39 -7.44 21.75
N ALA A 68 26.75 -8.35 21.01
CA ALA A 68 25.34 -8.68 21.23
C ALA A 68 25.12 -9.54 22.49
N PRO A 69 24.20 -9.14 23.40
CA PRO A 69 23.81 -9.94 24.55
C PRO A 69 23.33 -11.35 24.14
N PRO A 70 23.53 -12.39 24.98
CA PRO A 70 23.13 -13.75 24.65
C PRO A 70 21.64 -13.93 24.34
N ASN A 71 20.77 -13.12 24.96
CA ASN A 71 19.32 -13.15 24.80
C ASN A 71 18.81 -12.39 23.56
N LEU A 72 19.69 -11.68 22.84
CA LEU A 72 19.33 -10.95 21.64
C LEU A 72 19.93 -11.60 20.39
N MET A 73 19.18 -11.52 19.31
CA MET A 73 19.66 -11.87 17.97
C MET A 73 20.27 -10.63 17.32
N VAL A 74 21.18 -10.84 16.37
CA VAL A 74 21.67 -9.78 15.50
C VAL A 74 21.14 -10.06 14.10
N ASP A 75 20.30 -9.16 13.62
CA ASP A 75 19.64 -9.24 12.33
C ASP A 75 20.34 -8.34 11.30
N HIS A 76 20.42 -8.81 10.05
CA HIS A 76 20.98 -8.08 8.93
C HIS A 76 19.84 -7.35 8.20
N ALA A 77 19.79 -6.03 8.31
CA ALA A 77 18.72 -5.19 7.78
C ALA A 77 18.47 -5.42 6.28
N ASN A 78 19.54 -5.51 5.50
CA ASN A 78 19.47 -5.78 4.07
C ASN A 78 19.32 -7.28 3.74
N GLY A 79 19.47 -8.19 4.71
CA GLY A 79 19.44 -9.64 4.54
C GLY A 79 20.68 -10.26 3.88
N ASP A 80 21.74 -9.49 3.63
CA ASP A 80 23.07 -9.96 3.24
C ASP A 80 23.88 -10.29 4.50
N THR A 81 24.07 -11.59 4.75
CA THR A 81 24.70 -12.12 5.97
C THR A 81 26.22 -11.90 6.03
N LEU A 82 26.85 -11.46 4.93
CA LEU A 82 28.26 -11.08 4.87
C LEU A 82 28.48 -9.56 4.94
N ASP A 83 27.41 -8.76 4.96
CA ASP A 83 27.49 -7.33 5.22
C ASP A 83 27.36 -7.05 6.73
N ASN A 84 28.49 -7.09 7.43
CA ASN A 84 28.60 -6.92 8.88
C ASN A 84 28.86 -5.46 9.29
N ARG A 85 28.56 -4.48 8.44
CA ARG A 85 28.64 -3.05 8.80
C ARG A 85 27.62 -2.72 9.88
N ARG A 86 27.96 -1.90 10.88
CA ARG A 86 27.06 -1.52 11.98
C ARG A 86 25.71 -0.96 11.51
N LEU A 87 25.72 -0.15 10.46
CA LEU A 87 24.50 0.40 9.84
C LEU A 87 23.55 -0.68 9.30
N ASN A 88 24.06 -1.87 9.01
CA ASN A 88 23.30 -3.01 8.52
C ASN A 88 22.92 -4.00 9.63
N LEU A 89 23.47 -3.88 10.83
CA LEU A 89 23.26 -4.84 11.93
C LEU A 89 22.32 -4.28 12.99
N ARG A 90 21.30 -5.05 13.35
CA ARG A 90 20.25 -4.65 14.31
C ARG A 90 20.16 -5.65 15.46
N LEU A 91 20.09 -5.16 16.70
CA LEU A 91 19.77 -6.01 17.84
C LEU A 91 18.26 -6.29 17.84
N ALA A 92 17.89 -7.54 17.63
CA ALA A 92 16.51 -7.95 17.42
C ALA A 92 16.09 -9.01 18.44
N THR A 93 14.86 -8.89 18.93
CA THR A 93 14.16 -10.00 19.56
C THR A 93 13.85 -11.10 18.53
N PRO A 94 13.59 -12.35 18.94
CA PRO A 94 13.18 -13.42 18.02
C PRO A 94 11.97 -13.03 17.14
N LYS A 95 11.02 -12.26 17.69
CA LYS A 95 9.83 -11.78 16.96
C LYS A 95 10.19 -10.74 15.89
N GLU A 96 11.13 -9.84 16.16
CA GLU A 96 11.62 -8.86 15.19
C GLU A 96 12.43 -9.53 14.07
N ASN A 97 13.33 -10.44 14.43
CA ASN A 97 14.11 -11.21 13.46
C ASN A 97 13.20 -12.07 12.54
N ALA A 98 12.18 -12.72 13.09
CA ALA A 98 11.21 -13.49 12.30
C ALA A 98 10.46 -12.61 11.29
N ARG A 99 10.19 -11.34 11.63
CA ARG A 99 9.54 -10.37 10.74
C ARG A 99 10.43 -9.98 9.56
N ASN A 100 11.74 -9.93 9.78
CA ASN A 100 12.73 -9.67 8.74
C ASN A 100 13.01 -10.90 7.84
N SER A 101 12.32 -12.03 8.05
CA SER A 101 12.40 -13.16 7.13
C SER A 101 12.00 -12.74 5.70
N ARG A 102 12.93 -12.91 4.75
CA ARG A 102 12.63 -12.76 3.33
C ARG A 102 11.58 -13.81 2.95
N ARG A 103 10.60 -13.43 2.13
CA ARG A 103 9.70 -14.41 1.53
C ARG A 103 10.48 -15.26 0.52
N HIS A 104 10.08 -16.53 0.35
CA HIS A 104 10.66 -17.40 -0.67
C HIS A 104 10.51 -16.76 -2.06
N ARG A 105 11.60 -16.71 -2.84
CA ARG A 105 11.63 -16.10 -4.18
C ARG A 105 10.69 -16.79 -5.18
N ASP A 106 10.28 -18.02 -4.89
CA ASP A 106 9.48 -18.87 -5.79
C ASP A 106 7.97 -18.64 -5.69
N GLY A 107 7.54 -17.62 -4.94
CA GLY A 107 6.12 -17.27 -4.88
C GLY A 107 5.65 -16.69 -6.21
N VAL A 108 4.46 -17.10 -6.66
CA VAL A 108 3.78 -16.64 -7.91
C VAL A 108 3.76 -15.12 -8.07
N SER A 109 3.78 -14.36 -6.97
CA SER A 109 3.80 -12.89 -7.00
C SER A 109 5.19 -12.27 -7.08
N GLY A 110 6.27 -12.97 -6.73
CA GLY A 110 7.61 -12.40 -6.50
C GLY A 110 7.73 -11.46 -5.29
N PHE A 111 6.64 -10.85 -4.84
CA PHE A 111 6.62 -9.85 -3.77
C PHE A 111 6.20 -10.41 -2.39
N LYS A 112 6.78 -9.84 -1.32
CA LYS A 112 6.40 -10.08 0.08
C LYS A 112 5.02 -9.47 0.36
N GLY A 113 4.20 -10.24 1.08
CA GLY A 113 2.85 -9.83 1.46
C GLY A 113 1.83 -9.82 0.31
N VAL A 114 2.19 -10.33 -0.87
CA VAL A 114 1.32 -10.32 -2.05
C VAL A 114 0.88 -11.73 -2.43
N SER A 115 -0.39 -11.93 -2.77
CA SER A 115 -0.89 -13.22 -3.26
C SER A 115 -1.96 -13.02 -4.33
N LYS A 116 -2.00 -13.90 -5.33
CA LYS A 116 -3.08 -13.91 -6.33
C LYS A 116 -4.35 -14.52 -5.72
N GLY A 117 -5.47 -13.82 -5.82
CA GLY A 117 -6.78 -14.31 -5.41
C GLY A 117 -7.47 -15.11 -6.52
N LEU A 118 -8.50 -15.87 -6.14
CA LEU A 118 -9.33 -16.64 -7.09
C LEU A 118 -10.06 -15.73 -8.10
N ASN A 119 -10.32 -14.48 -7.73
CA ASN A 119 -10.92 -13.47 -8.60
C ASN A 119 -9.93 -12.83 -9.60
N GLY A 120 -8.72 -13.39 -9.73
CA GLY A 120 -7.66 -12.89 -10.61
C GLY A 120 -6.95 -11.63 -10.12
N LYS A 121 -7.38 -11.01 -9.01
CA LYS A 121 -6.77 -9.80 -8.44
C LYS A 121 -5.64 -10.15 -7.47
N TRP A 122 -4.75 -9.20 -7.23
CA TRP A 122 -3.63 -9.32 -6.31
C TRP A 122 -3.98 -8.74 -4.96
N ALA A 123 -3.91 -9.54 -3.90
CA ALA A 123 -4.17 -9.13 -2.54
C ALA A 123 -2.88 -8.75 -1.81
N ALA A 124 -2.88 -7.60 -1.14
CA ALA A 124 -1.85 -7.21 -0.18
C ALA A 124 -2.28 -7.58 1.24
N LYS A 125 -1.40 -8.26 1.99
CA LYS A 125 -1.62 -8.70 3.37
C LYS A 125 -0.39 -8.50 4.23
N ILE A 126 -0.59 -8.16 5.50
CA ILE A 126 0.48 -8.06 6.51
C ILE A 126 0.03 -8.77 7.79
N ASN A 127 0.83 -9.72 8.30
CA ASN A 127 0.47 -10.57 9.44
C ASN A 127 -0.94 -11.19 9.31
N ASN A 128 -1.25 -11.78 8.13
CA ASN A 128 -2.56 -12.30 7.75
C ASN A 128 -3.72 -11.29 7.69
N GLN A 129 -3.51 -10.02 8.04
CA GLN A 129 -4.51 -8.97 7.90
C GLN A 129 -4.57 -8.50 6.44
N PHE A 130 -5.78 -8.46 5.90
CA PHE A 130 -6.05 -7.95 4.55
C PHE A 130 -5.96 -6.43 4.51
N ILE A 131 -5.19 -5.91 3.54
CA ILE A 131 -5.03 -4.46 3.32
C ILE A 131 -5.89 -4.02 2.13
N GLY A 132 -5.87 -4.79 1.04
CA GLY A 132 -6.60 -4.45 -0.18
C GLY A 132 -6.33 -5.40 -1.34
N GLN A 133 -7.09 -5.22 -2.42
CA GLN A 133 -6.95 -5.94 -3.69
C GLN A 133 -6.66 -4.97 -4.83
N TYR A 134 -5.78 -5.37 -5.73
CA TYR A 134 -5.22 -4.53 -6.79
C TYR A 134 -5.12 -5.29 -8.11
N VAL A 135 -5.01 -4.53 -9.20
CA VAL A 135 -4.98 -5.07 -10.57
C VAL A 135 -3.66 -5.79 -10.85
N THR A 136 -2.55 -5.29 -10.32
CA THR A 136 -1.22 -5.86 -10.53
C THR A 136 -0.51 -6.19 -9.22
N ALA A 137 0.46 -7.10 -9.27
CA ALA A 137 1.21 -7.55 -8.11
C ALA A 137 2.09 -6.44 -7.53
N GLU A 138 2.64 -5.58 -8.38
CA GLU A 138 3.51 -4.44 -8.06
C GLU A 138 2.73 -3.38 -7.26
N ILE A 139 1.50 -3.06 -7.66
CA ILE A 139 0.66 -2.13 -6.89
C ILE A 139 0.36 -2.70 -5.50
N ALA A 140 0.05 -3.99 -5.41
CA ALA A 140 -0.15 -4.66 -4.12
C ALA A 140 1.13 -4.66 -3.27
N ALA A 141 2.30 -4.79 -3.89
CA ALA A 141 3.60 -4.75 -3.23
C ALA A 141 3.94 -3.37 -2.66
N VAL A 142 3.67 -2.29 -3.40
CA VAL A 142 3.84 -0.91 -2.91
C VAL A 142 2.87 -0.61 -1.76
N VAL A 143 1.63 -1.08 -1.84
CA VAL A 143 0.67 -0.97 -0.74
C VAL A 143 1.14 -1.71 0.50
N TYR A 144 1.73 -2.90 0.32
CA TYR A 144 2.37 -3.62 1.41
C TYR A 144 3.53 -2.81 2.00
N ASN A 145 4.38 -2.20 1.16
CA ASN A 145 5.49 -1.36 1.62
C ASN A 145 5.01 -0.19 2.47
N ASP A 146 3.99 0.53 2.00
CA ASP A 146 3.41 1.67 2.72
C ASP A 146 2.86 1.24 4.09
N GLU A 147 2.12 0.12 4.14
CA GLU A 147 1.56 -0.40 5.39
C GLU A 147 2.64 -0.96 6.33
N ALA A 148 3.66 -1.62 5.79
CA ALA A 148 4.80 -2.12 6.57
C ALA A 148 5.57 -0.95 7.21
N ARG A 149 5.87 0.10 6.44
CA ARG A 149 6.48 1.34 6.95
C ARG A 149 5.62 1.98 8.03
N ARG A 150 4.30 2.07 7.81
CA ARG A 150 3.37 2.64 8.79
C ARG A 150 3.34 1.87 10.11
N ARG A 151 3.40 0.52 10.07
CA ARG A 151 3.31 -0.32 11.27
C ARG A 151 4.64 -0.50 12.00
N PHE A 152 5.74 -0.56 11.25
CA PHE A 152 7.02 -1.03 11.77
C PHE A 152 8.14 0.00 11.65
N GLY A 153 7.90 1.14 10.99
CA GLY A 153 8.89 2.20 10.82
C GLY A 153 10.16 1.66 10.16
N GLU A 154 11.30 1.89 10.81
CA GLU A 154 12.63 1.48 10.36
C GLU A 154 12.82 -0.05 10.30
N TRP A 155 11.95 -0.80 10.97
CA TRP A 155 11.93 -2.26 10.99
C TRP A 155 11.07 -2.86 9.87
N ALA A 156 10.50 -2.04 9.00
CA ALA A 156 9.72 -2.50 7.87
C ALA A 156 10.61 -3.23 6.86
N ASN A 157 10.38 -4.54 6.70
CA ASN A 157 10.94 -5.31 5.59
C ASN A 157 10.03 -5.13 4.37
N VAL A 158 10.45 -4.25 3.46
CA VAL A 158 9.73 -3.83 2.27
C VAL A 158 10.26 -4.51 1.00
N ASN A 159 9.42 -4.57 -0.03
CA ASN A 159 9.83 -4.95 -1.38
C ASN A 159 10.69 -3.84 -2.00
N GLU A 160 11.70 -4.22 -2.80
CA GLU A 160 12.65 -3.29 -3.42
C GLU A 160 12.07 -2.68 -4.71
N PHE A 161 12.05 -1.35 -4.77
CA PHE A 161 11.63 -0.53 -5.91
C PHE A 161 12.46 0.76 -5.90
N SER A 162 12.71 1.34 -7.08
CA SER A 162 13.26 2.70 -7.14
C SER A 162 12.22 3.73 -6.65
N PRO A 163 12.64 4.91 -6.15
CA PRO A 163 11.70 5.96 -5.75
C PRO A 163 10.71 6.35 -6.86
N GLU A 164 11.18 6.38 -8.10
CA GLU A 164 10.38 6.71 -9.28
C GLU A 164 9.34 5.61 -9.57
N GLN A 165 9.73 4.34 -9.46
CA GLN A 165 8.81 3.20 -9.60
C GLN A 165 7.73 3.22 -8.53
N GLU A 166 8.08 3.48 -7.26
CA GLU A 166 7.07 3.58 -6.19
C GLU A 166 6.09 4.74 -6.45
N ALA A 167 6.59 5.90 -6.87
CA ALA A 167 5.76 7.06 -7.16
C ALA A 167 4.75 6.76 -8.30
N GLU A 168 5.23 6.17 -9.39
CA GLU A 168 4.40 5.78 -10.54
C GLU A 168 3.31 4.78 -10.13
N LEU A 169 3.67 3.75 -9.37
CA LEU A 169 2.71 2.74 -8.90
C LEU A 169 1.65 3.34 -7.95
N ARG A 170 2.01 4.34 -7.15
CA ARG A 170 1.05 5.09 -6.31
C ARG A 170 0.10 5.94 -7.16
N LEU A 171 0.60 6.58 -8.22
CA LEU A 171 -0.23 7.34 -9.16
C LEU A 171 -1.22 6.42 -9.88
N ARG A 172 -0.75 5.32 -10.46
CA ARG A 172 -1.58 4.33 -11.14
C ARG A 172 -2.66 3.74 -10.23
N ARG A 173 -2.33 3.48 -8.96
CA ARG A 173 -3.32 3.08 -7.93
C ARG A 173 -4.39 4.14 -7.75
N ASN A 174 -4.02 5.42 -7.69
CA ASN A 174 -4.95 6.52 -7.50
C ASN A 174 -5.81 6.74 -8.74
N GLU A 175 -5.25 6.67 -9.94
CA GLU A 175 -5.99 6.72 -11.20
C GLU A 175 -7.02 5.60 -11.30
N ALA A 176 -6.64 4.36 -10.98
CA ALA A 176 -7.58 3.24 -10.92
C ALA A 176 -8.68 3.40 -9.85
N ARG A 177 -8.49 4.28 -8.85
CA ARG A 177 -9.56 4.70 -7.92
C ARG A 177 -10.39 5.85 -8.47
N ARG A 178 -9.77 6.75 -9.26
CA ARG A 178 -10.41 7.88 -9.96
C ARG A 178 -11.23 7.43 -11.16
N THR A 179 -11.01 6.24 -11.71
CA THR A 179 -11.90 5.60 -12.67
C THR A 179 -13.21 5.08 -12.06
N LYS A 180 -13.51 5.40 -10.78
CA LYS A 180 -14.90 5.56 -10.39
C LYS A 180 -15.51 6.53 -11.38
N MET A 181 -16.54 6.08 -12.11
CA MET A 181 -17.15 6.86 -13.18
C MET A 181 -17.74 8.20 -12.71
N SER A 182 -17.79 8.42 -11.40
CA SER A 182 -18.21 9.66 -10.77
C SER A 182 -17.22 10.14 -9.70
N GLN A 183 -17.04 11.46 -9.61
CA GLN A 183 -16.35 12.12 -8.50
C GLN A 183 -17.17 12.13 -7.20
N PHE A 184 -18.48 11.90 -7.28
CA PHE A 184 -19.39 11.93 -6.14
C PHE A 184 -19.60 10.53 -5.55
N ALA A 185 -19.63 10.47 -4.22
CA ALA A 185 -19.89 9.24 -3.51
C ALA A 185 -21.32 8.77 -3.79
N GLY A 186 -21.46 7.47 -4.08
CA GLY A 186 -22.77 6.88 -4.36
C GLY A 186 -23.34 7.24 -5.73
N VAL A 187 -22.52 7.71 -6.68
CA VAL A 187 -22.97 7.99 -8.04
C VAL A 187 -22.29 7.05 -9.02
N SER A 188 -23.05 6.59 -10.01
CA SER A 188 -22.60 5.66 -11.05
C SER A 188 -23.09 6.10 -12.42
N PHE A 189 -22.29 5.83 -13.45
CA PHE A 189 -22.60 6.12 -14.85
C PHE A 189 -23.00 4.85 -15.58
N ARG A 190 -24.02 4.93 -16.43
CA ARG A 190 -24.51 3.87 -17.31
C ARG A 190 -24.42 4.36 -18.76
N PRO A 191 -23.40 3.92 -19.51
CA PRO A 191 -23.23 4.34 -20.90
C PRO A 191 -24.43 3.89 -21.76
N GLY A 192 -24.75 4.66 -22.80
CA GLY A 192 -25.81 4.34 -23.76
C GLY A 192 -27.24 4.64 -23.28
N CYS A 193 -27.42 5.26 -22.11
CA CYS A 193 -28.72 5.74 -21.63
C CYS A 193 -28.87 7.25 -21.88
N VAL A 194 -30.10 7.71 -22.14
CA VAL A 194 -30.43 9.16 -22.27
C VAL A 194 -30.09 9.91 -20.98
N ASP A 195 -30.39 9.28 -19.84
CA ASP A 195 -30.05 9.74 -18.50
C ASP A 195 -29.05 8.75 -17.87
N PRO A 196 -27.74 8.97 -18.05
CA PRO A 196 -26.74 7.96 -17.74
C PRO A 196 -26.39 7.87 -16.25
N TRP A 197 -26.76 8.85 -15.43
CA TRP A 197 -26.33 8.91 -14.03
C TRP A 197 -27.34 8.27 -13.07
N ARG A 198 -26.85 7.61 -12.02
CA ARG A 198 -27.69 7.02 -10.96
C ARG A 198 -27.07 7.17 -9.58
N ALA A 199 -27.93 7.40 -8.61
CA ALA A 199 -27.59 7.43 -7.19
C ALA A 199 -27.78 6.05 -6.56
N GLU A 200 -26.82 5.61 -5.75
CA GLU A 200 -26.88 4.40 -4.95
C GLU A 200 -26.17 4.61 -3.60
N ARG A 201 -26.86 4.30 -2.50
CA ARG A 201 -26.25 4.25 -1.16
C ARG A 201 -26.56 2.90 -0.51
N ARG A 202 -25.55 2.34 0.15
CA ARG A 202 -25.73 1.15 0.98
C ARG A 202 -25.71 1.55 2.45
N ILE A 203 -26.82 1.35 3.15
CA ILE A 203 -27.02 1.73 4.54
C ILE A 203 -27.46 0.47 5.29
N ASN A 204 -26.72 0.07 6.33
CA ASN A 204 -27.01 -1.12 7.15
C ASN A 204 -27.27 -2.40 6.32
N GLY A 205 -26.50 -2.60 5.26
CA GLY A 205 -26.62 -3.76 4.37
C GLY A 205 -27.66 -3.62 3.26
N VAL A 206 -28.63 -2.70 3.39
CA VAL A 206 -29.68 -2.41 2.41
C VAL A 206 -29.19 -1.42 1.36
N VAL A 207 -29.53 -1.65 0.09
CA VAL A 207 -29.13 -0.80 -1.04
C VAL A 207 -30.32 0.07 -1.48
N PHE A 208 -30.16 1.38 -1.37
CA PHE A 208 -31.12 2.38 -1.83
C PHE A 208 -30.64 2.96 -3.16
N ARG A 209 -31.52 3.01 -4.16
CA ARG A 209 -31.21 3.50 -5.51
C ARG A 209 -32.19 4.58 -5.92
N GLN A 210 -31.70 5.59 -6.64
CA GLN A 210 -32.53 6.64 -7.23
C GLN A 210 -31.98 7.02 -8.62
N GLY A 211 -32.87 7.49 -9.50
CA GLY A 211 -32.58 7.82 -10.90
C GLY A 211 -33.32 6.94 -11.91
N PRO A 212 -33.06 7.11 -13.21
CA PRO A 212 -31.89 7.76 -13.81
C PRO A 212 -31.90 9.31 -13.76
N PHE A 213 -30.72 9.91 -13.93
CA PHE A 213 -30.48 11.35 -13.95
C PHE A 213 -29.65 11.75 -15.16
N ARG A 214 -29.91 12.97 -15.66
CA ARG A 214 -29.22 13.54 -16.80
C ARG A 214 -27.80 14.02 -16.46
N THR A 215 -27.63 14.58 -15.26
CA THR A 215 -26.36 15.14 -14.79
C THR A 215 -25.77 14.31 -13.66
N GLU A 216 -24.46 14.43 -13.48
CA GLU A 216 -23.73 13.76 -12.41
C GLU A 216 -24.10 14.36 -11.04
N GLU A 217 -24.31 15.67 -11.01
CA GLU A 217 -24.66 16.48 -9.85
C GLU A 217 -26.05 16.16 -9.31
N ASP A 218 -27.05 15.96 -10.19
CA ASP A 218 -28.40 15.56 -9.78
C ASP A 218 -28.39 14.18 -9.11
N ALA A 219 -27.61 13.25 -9.66
CA ALA A 219 -27.40 11.96 -9.04
C ALA A 219 -26.66 12.07 -7.71
N ALA A 220 -25.71 13.00 -7.58
CA ALA A 220 -24.97 13.24 -6.33
C ALA A 220 -25.85 13.84 -5.23
N LEU A 221 -26.75 14.77 -5.59
CA LEU A 221 -27.77 15.32 -4.69
C LEU A 221 -28.76 14.24 -4.25
N ALA A 222 -29.21 13.40 -5.18
CA ALA A 222 -30.04 12.25 -4.86
C ALA A 222 -29.33 11.26 -3.90
N ALA A 223 -28.04 11.02 -4.11
CA ALA A 223 -27.24 10.16 -3.24
C ALA A 223 -27.13 10.74 -1.81
N ASP A 224 -27.03 12.06 -1.65
CA ASP A 224 -27.05 12.72 -0.35
C ASP A 224 -28.43 12.70 0.30
N ASN A 225 -29.49 12.94 -0.49
CA ASN A 225 -30.87 12.88 -0.03
C ASN A 225 -31.24 11.50 0.50
N ILE A 226 -30.72 10.42 -0.08
CA ILE A 226 -30.89 9.07 0.47
C ILE A 226 -30.32 8.98 1.90
N LEU A 227 -29.12 9.50 2.13
CA LEU A 227 -28.50 9.48 3.47
C LEU A 227 -29.30 10.31 4.48
N LEU A 228 -29.77 11.49 4.07
CA LEU A 228 -30.58 12.38 4.90
C LEU A 228 -31.94 11.76 5.22
N ARG A 229 -32.62 11.18 4.23
CA ARG A 229 -33.95 10.56 4.39
C ARG A 229 -33.91 9.39 5.36
N GLU A 230 -32.90 8.54 5.23
CA GLU A 230 -32.72 7.35 6.05
C GLU A 230 -32.00 7.67 7.39
N ARG A 231 -31.72 8.95 7.66
CA ARG A 231 -31.02 9.43 8.87
C ARG A 231 -29.70 8.68 9.12
N ALA A 232 -28.99 8.35 8.04
CA ALA A 232 -27.76 7.57 8.10
C ALA A 232 -26.60 8.39 8.66
N THR A 233 -25.99 7.91 9.74
CA THR A 233 -24.83 8.55 10.38
C THR A 233 -23.51 7.92 9.91
N GLY A 234 -22.40 8.68 10.00
CA GLY A 234 -21.06 8.18 9.64
C GLY A 234 -20.71 8.28 8.15
N PHE A 235 -21.57 8.91 7.34
CA PHE A 235 -21.32 9.18 5.93
C PHE A 235 -21.01 10.66 5.71
N ARG A 236 -20.08 10.95 4.79
CA ARG A 236 -19.83 12.32 4.30
C ARG A 236 -20.76 12.61 3.12
N LEU A 237 -21.50 13.72 3.18
CA LEU A 237 -22.31 14.22 2.07
C LEU A 237 -21.41 14.75 0.93
N ASN A 238 -21.86 14.58 -0.31
CA ASN A 238 -21.28 15.19 -1.50
C ASN A 238 -21.39 16.73 -1.43
N PHE A 239 -22.51 17.26 -0.93
CA PHE A 239 -22.81 18.69 -0.79
C PHE A 239 -23.19 19.05 0.67
N PRO A 240 -22.21 19.12 1.59
CA PRO A 240 -22.47 19.30 3.03
C PRO A 240 -23.02 20.69 3.41
N ASP A 241 -22.76 21.71 2.58
CA ASP A 241 -23.21 23.10 2.82
C ASP A 241 -24.61 23.38 2.24
N TRP A 242 -25.16 22.44 1.45
CA TRP A 242 -26.44 22.58 0.76
C TRP A 242 -27.70 22.05 1.48
N PRO A 243 -27.70 21.37 2.66
CA PRO A 243 -28.93 20.79 3.21
C PRO A 243 -29.89 21.83 3.81
N ARG A 244 -29.70 23.13 3.55
CA ARG A 244 -30.68 24.17 3.91
C ARG A 244 -31.54 24.47 2.69
N LEU A 245 -32.64 23.73 2.50
CA LEU A 245 -33.96 24.24 2.06
C LEU A 245 -35.01 23.12 1.96
N ARG A 246 -35.90 23.12 2.96
CA ARG A 246 -37.32 22.72 2.97
C ARG A 246 -37.82 21.71 1.92
N ILE A 247 -38.09 20.48 2.38
CA ILE A 247 -39.19 19.67 1.85
C ILE A 247 -40.49 20.45 2.11
N ARG A 248 -41.07 21.11 1.12
CA ARG A 248 -42.46 21.59 1.22
C ARG A 248 -43.37 20.41 0.89
N HIS A 249 -44.08 19.90 1.89
CA HIS A 249 -45.23 19.04 1.64
C HIS A 249 -46.32 19.89 0.97
N ARG A 250 -46.69 19.57 -0.27
CA ARG A 250 -48.00 19.97 -0.79
C ARG A 250 -49.04 19.07 -0.10
N THR A 251 -49.90 19.64 0.74
CA THR A 251 -51.09 18.93 1.23
C THR A 251 -51.98 18.60 0.02
N LYS A 252 -52.37 17.33 -0.12
CA LYS A 252 -53.19 16.84 -1.25
C LYS A 252 -54.58 17.48 -1.22
N PRO A 253 -55.19 17.84 -2.36
CA PRO A 253 -56.65 17.87 -2.43
C PRO A 253 -57.19 16.44 -2.23
N PRO A 254 -58.31 16.27 -1.50
CA PRO A 254 -58.85 14.95 -1.21
C PRO A 254 -59.22 14.22 -2.52
N GLY A 255 -58.67 13.01 -2.72
CA GLY A 255 -59.03 12.11 -3.83
C GLY A 255 -57.93 11.70 -4.84
N SER A 256 -56.66 12.14 -4.70
CA SER A 256 -55.62 11.80 -5.70
C SER A 256 -54.79 10.54 -5.40
N VAL A 257 -54.67 9.65 -6.41
CA VAL A 257 -54.02 8.32 -6.33
C VAL A 257 -52.54 8.33 -6.75
N VAL A 258 -51.96 9.47 -7.11
CA VAL A 258 -50.55 9.51 -7.56
C VAL A 258 -49.58 9.62 -6.38
N ALA A 259 -48.49 8.86 -6.44
CA ALA A 259 -47.37 8.91 -5.49
C ALA A 259 -46.79 10.33 -5.42
N GLY A 260 -46.46 10.80 -4.21
CA GLY A 260 -46.07 12.19 -3.96
C GLY A 260 -44.93 12.67 -4.85
N PHE A 261 -45.14 13.79 -5.55
CA PHE A 261 -44.10 14.50 -6.28
C PHE A 261 -43.37 15.47 -5.35
N TYR A 262 -42.04 15.42 -5.38
CA TYR A 262 -41.17 16.40 -4.74
C TYR A 262 -40.75 17.43 -5.80
N GLU A 263 -40.99 18.71 -5.54
CA GLU A 263 -40.51 19.79 -6.40
C GLU A 263 -39.13 20.23 -5.90
N MET A 264 -38.10 20.04 -6.73
CA MET A 264 -36.73 20.48 -6.43
C MET A 264 -36.56 21.93 -6.87
N VAL A 265 -36.18 22.82 -5.95
CA VAL A 265 -35.83 24.21 -6.28
C VAL A 265 -34.32 24.29 -6.42
N PHE A 266 -33.84 24.51 -7.65
CA PHE A 266 -32.42 24.66 -7.97
C PHE A 266 -31.93 26.10 -7.79
N PRO A 267 -30.65 26.34 -7.43
CA PRO A 267 -30.09 27.67 -7.42
C PRO A 267 -29.84 28.22 -8.84
N PRO A 268 -30.01 29.53 -9.06
CA PRO A 268 -29.87 30.17 -10.38
C PRO A 268 -28.44 30.15 -10.94
N HIS A 269 -27.41 29.89 -10.12
CA HIS A 269 -26.00 29.90 -10.55
C HIS A 269 -25.49 28.54 -11.06
N LEU A 270 -26.31 27.47 -11.04
CA LEU A 270 -25.98 26.16 -11.63
C LEU A 270 -26.43 26.02 -13.10
N VAL A 271 -26.92 27.10 -13.72
CA VAL A 271 -27.09 27.15 -15.18
C VAL A 271 -25.73 27.46 -15.82
N SER A 272 -24.78 26.52 -15.75
CA SER A 272 -23.51 26.68 -16.48
C SER A 272 -23.66 26.27 -17.94
N LYS A 273 -23.49 27.25 -18.83
CA LYS A 273 -23.51 27.16 -20.28
C LYS A 273 -22.25 26.48 -20.86
N THR A 274 -21.99 25.23 -20.53
CA THR A 274 -20.92 24.47 -21.20
C THR A 274 -21.42 23.08 -21.58
N PRO A 275 -21.58 22.78 -22.89
CA PRO A 275 -21.89 21.43 -23.31
C PRO A 275 -20.72 20.49 -22.96
N PRO A 276 -21.01 19.19 -22.68
CA PRO A 276 -19.98 18.19 -22.40
C PRO A 276 -19.02 18.03 -23.60
N PRO A 277 -17.78 17.58 -23.37
CA PRO A 277 -16.81 17.38 -24.44
C PRO A 277 -17.37 16.43 -25.49
N THR A 278 -17.29 16.84 -26.75
CA THR A 278 -17.71 16.03 -27.90
C THR A 278 -16.90 14.73 -27.95
N PRO A 279 -17.56 13.57 -28.14
CA PRO A 279 -16.84 12.32 -28.36
C PRO A 279 -16.00 12.41 -29.63
N ILE A 280 -14.74 11.99 -29.52
CA ILE A 280 -13.82 11.82 -30.66
C ILE A 280 -14.48 10.81 -31.61
N SER A 281 -14.78 11.28 -32.82
CA SER A 281 -15.30 10.47 -33.92
C SER A 281 -14.13 9.80 -34.63
N ASP A 282 -13.94 8.50 -34.40
CA ASP A 282 -13.21 7.65 -35.33
C ASP A 282 -14.17 7.22 -36.47
N ALA A 283 -13.93 7.78 -37.66
CA ALA A 283 -14.27 7.26 -38.98
C ALA A 283 -13.34 8.02 -39.95
N GLN A 284 -12.49 7.41 -40.77
CA GLN A 284 -12.65 6.19 -41.58
C GLN A 284 -11.38 5.34 -41.59
#